data_AF-A0A7J2INR6-F1
#
_entry.id   AF-A0A7J2INR6-F1
#
_cell.length_a   1.000
_cell.length_b   1.000
_cell.length_c   1.000
_cell.angle_alpha   90.00
_cell.angle_beta   90.00
_cell.angle_gamma   90.00
#
_symmetry.space_group_name_H-M   'P 1'
#
loop_
_entity.id
_entity.type
_entity.pdbx_description
1 polymer ?
#
loop_
_entity_poly.entity_id
_entity_poly.type
_entity_poly.pdbx_seq_one_letter_code
_entity_poly.pdbx_strand_id
1 'polypeptide(L)' 'MILEGIVGVVSLKHVISDSKEYERARKWMTLEVKAAVEAAKEYGVKKIVVADSHGTMINLLI' A
#
# COMPACT_ATOMS: atom_id res chain seq x y z
N MET A 1 -3.79 0.78 -5.71
CA MET A 1 -3.15 1.45 -4.56
C MET A 1 -1.75 1.86 -4.98
N ILE A 2 -1.29 3.03 -4.55
CA ILE A 2 -0.07 3.69 -5.03
C ILE A 2 0.74 4.22 -3.83
N LEU A 3 2.09 4.18 -3.88
CA LEU A 3 2.92 4.52 -2.71
C LEU A 3 2.96 6.01 -2.41
N GLU A 4 2.91 6.87 -3.42
CA GLU A 4 2.98 8.33 -3.32
C GLU A 4 1.85 8.92 -2.45
N GLY A 5 0.72 8.23 -2.36
CA GLY A 5 -0.46 8.68 -1.60
C GLY A 5 -0.57 8.10 -0.19
N ILE A 6 0.36 7.22 0.23
CA ILE A 6 0.28 6.53 1.52
C ILE A 6 0.60 7.49 2.66
N VAL A 7 -0.13 7.37 3.78
CA VAL A 7 0.12 8.21 4.94
C VAL A 7 1.55 8.03 5.47
N GLY A 8 2.24 9.14 5.73
CA GLY A 8 3.65 9.15 6.16
C GLY A 8 4.68 9.16 5.01
N VAL A 9 4.24 9.00 3.75
CA VAL A 9 5.12 9.20 2.58
C VAL A 9 5.31 10.69 2.33
N VAL A 10 6.52 11.18 2.65
CA VAL A 10 6.88 12.61 2.53
C VAL A 10 8.13 12.86 1.67
N SER A 11 8.66 11.82 1.03
CA SER A 11 9.93 11.88 0.31
C SER A 11 9.95 10.86 -0.82
N LEU A 12 10.65 11.20 -1.90
CA LEU A 12 10.90 10.28 -3.02
C LEU A 12 11.62 9.00 -2.58
N LYS A 13 12.41 9.06 -1.50
CA LYS A 13 13.07 7.89 -0.92
C LYS A 13 12.09 6.82 -0.43
N HIS A 14 10.83 7.16 -0.16
CA HIS A 14 9.80 6.19 0.21
C HIS A 14 9.21 5.46 -1.01
N VAL A 15 9.36 6.00 -2.23
CA VAL A 15 8.65 5.49 -3.42
C VAL A 15 9.59 4.94 -4.50
N ILE A 16 10.90 5.08 -4.33
CA ILE A 16 11.92 4.51 -5.24
C ILE A 16 12.48 3.22 -4.62
N SER A 17 12.45 2.13 -5.38
CA SER A 17 12.79 0.78 -4.90
C SER A 17 14.26 0.56 -4.50
N ASP A 18 15.16 1.45 -4.89
CA ASP A 18 16.58 1.40 -4.52
C ASP A 18 16.88 1.96 -3.11
N SER A 19 15.89 2.60 -2.50
CA SER A 19 16.03 3.27 -1.22
C SER A 19 15.69 2.34 -0.06
N LYS A 20 16.43 2.46 1.05
CA LYS A 20 16.14 1.73 2.29
C LYS A 20 14.77 2.09 2.89
N GLU A 21 14.29 3.31 2.66
CA GLU A 21 12.99 3.76 3.16
C GLU A 21 11.81 3.18 2.36
N TYR A 22 12.08 2.57 1.19
CA TYR A 22 11.05 1.93 0.37
C TYR A 22 10.36 0.78 1.09
N GLU A 23 11.14 -0.08 1.75
CA GLU A 23 10.61 -1.21 2.52
C GLU A 23 9.71 -0.76 3.68
N ARG A 24 10.02 0.40 4.27
CA ARG A 24 9.18 0.99 5.31
C ARG A 24 7.85 1.47 4.72
N ALA A 25 7.88 2.13 3.57
CA ALA A 25 6.69 2.62 2.88
C ALA A 25 5.79 1.47 2.37
N ARG A 26 6.37 0.38 1.87
CA ARG A 26 5.63 -0.85 1.51
C ARG A 26 4.84 -1.44 2.67
N LYS A 27 5.41 -1.41 3.89
CA LYS A 27 4.72 -1.85 5.11
C LYS A 27 3.54 -0.94 5.42
N TRP A 28 3.71 0.38 5.32
CA TRP A 28 2.61 1.33 5.50
C TRP A 28 1.50 1.12 4.48
N MET A 29 1.86 0.99 3.19
CA MET A 29 0.91 0.67 2.12
C MET A 29 0.10 -0.58 2.42
N THR A 30 0.78 -1.65 2.82
CA THR A 30 0.12 -2.93 3.12
C THR A 30 -0.85 -2.80 4.31
N LEU A 31 -0.45 -2.07 5.37
CA LEU A 31 -1.31 -1.83 6.52
C LEU A 31 -2.53 -0.97 6.17
N GLU A 32 -2.36 0.06 5.36
CA GLU A 32 -3.46 0.93 4.92
C GLU A 32 -4.46 0.17 4.03
N VAL A 33 -3.95 -0.65 3.10
CA VAL A 33 -4.79 -1.57 2.32
C VAL A 33 -5.54 -2.53 3.21
N LYS A 34 -4.86 -3.14 4.19
CA LYS A 34 -5.49 -4.09 5.12
C LYS A 34 -6.63 -3.40 5.87
N ALA A 35 -6.41 -2.20 6.40
CA ALA A 35 -7.44 -1.44 7.11
C ALA A 35 -8.65 -1.12 6.21
N ALA A 36 -8.42 -0.68 4.97
CA ALA A 36 -9.50 -0.42 4.02
C ALA A 36 -10.30 -1.69 3.66
N VAL A 37 -9.62 -2.82 3.50
CA VAL A 37 -10.24 -4.13 3.23
C VAL A 37 -11.06 -4.60 4.43
N GLU A 38 -10.53 -4.46 5.65
CA GLU A 38 -11.23 -4.83 6.89
C GLU A 38 -12.50 -4.00 7.07
N ALA A 39 -12.41 -2.67 6.91
CA ALA A 39 -13.58 -1.80 6.93
C ALA A 39 -14.62 -2.20 5.86
N ALA A 40 -14.19 -2.43 4.61
CA ALA A 40 -15.13 -2.85 3.55
C ALA A 40 -15.85 -4.17 3.90
N LYS A 41 -15.15 -5.13 4.54
CA LYS A 41 -15.76 -6.38 5.02
C LYS A 41 -16.79 -6.14 6.11
N GLU A 42 -16.52 -5.24 7.05
CA GLU A 42 -17.46 -4.86 8.13
C GLU A 42 -18.77 -4.28 7.57
N TYR A 43 -18.70 -3.56 6.45
CA TYR A 43 -19.87 -3.05 5.72
C TYR A 43 -20.51 -4.07 4.75
N GLY A 44 -20.15 -5.36 4.86
CA GLY A 44 -20.81 -6.46 4.13
C GLY A 44 -20.36 -6.64 2.68
N VAL A 45 -19.25 -6.03 2.26
CA VAL A 45 -18.69 -6.23 0.91
C VAL A 45 -18.20 -7.67 0.76
N LYS A 46 -18.77 -8.40 -0.21
CA LYS A 46 -18.51 -9.85 -0.41
C LYS A 46 -17.29 -10.16 -1.25
N LYS A 47 -16.86 -9.22 -2.09
CA LYS A 47 -15.71 -9.39 -2.98
C LYS A 47 -14.92 -8.10 -3.04
N ILE A 48 -13.63 -8.20 -2.74
CA ILE A 48 -12.70 -7.08 -2.75
C ILE A 48 -11.53 -7.48 -3.63
N VAL A 49 -11.19 -6.62 -4.60
CA VAL A 49 -10.02 -6.78 -5.45
C VAL A 49 -9.06 -5.65 -5.11
N VAL A 50 -7.84 -6.00 -4.74
CA VAL A 50 -6.78 -5.04 -4.49
C VAL A 50 -5.80 -5.09 -5.65
N ALA A 51 -5.58 -3.94 -6.29
CA ALA A 51 -4.57 -3.78 -7.32
C ALA A 51 -3.38 -2.98 -6.77
N ASP A 52 -2.18 -3.52 -6.89
CA ASP A 52 -0.94 -2.75 -6.75
C ASP A 52 -0.73 -1.93 -8.02
N SER A 53 -0.59 -0.62 -7.89
CA SER A 53 -0.55 0.32 -9.02
C SER A 53 0.70 1.20 -8.96
N HIS A 54 1.65 0.89 -8.07
CA HIS A 54 2.90 1.63 -7.95
C HIS A 54 4.02 0.95 -8.72
N GLY A 55 4.73 1.70 -9.59
CA GLY A 55 5.93 1.20 -10.27
C GLY A 55 5.76 -0.19 -10.88
N THR A 56 6.57 -1.15 -10.42
CA THR A 56 6.59 -2.56 -10.87
C THR A 56 5.42 -3.40 -10.37
N MET A 57 4.51 -2.84 -9.57
CA MET A 57 3.29 -3.49 -9.07
C MET A 57 3.54 -4.71 -8.17
N ILE A 58 4.69 -4.76 -7.49
CA ILE A 58 5.09 -5.87 -6.60
C ILE A 58 5.43 -5.39 -5.17
N ASN A 59 4.65 -4.44 -4.67
CA ASN A 59 4.94 -3.67 -3.46
C ASN A 59 4.14 -4.14 -2.25
N LEU A 60 2.92 -4.63 -2.46
CA LEU A 60 2.13 -5.28 -1.42
C LEU A 60 2.85 -6.50 -0.84
N LEU A 61 2.85 -6.60 0.49
CA LEU A 61 3.43 -7.71 1.23
C LEU A 61 2.34 -8.75 1.52
N ILE A 62 2.59 -10.02 1.20
CA ILE A 62 1.67 -11.16 1.37
C ILE A 62 2.13 -12.02 2.55
#